data_AF-A0A0D0E0Q2-F1
#
_entry.id   AF-A0A0D0E0Q2-F1
#
_cell.length_a   1.000
_cell.length_b   1.000
_cell.length_c   1.000
_cell.angle_alpha   90.00
_cell.angle_beta   90.00
_cell.angle_gamma   90.00
#
_symmetry.space_group_name_H-M   'P 1'
#
loop_
_entity.id
_entity.type
_entity.pdbx_description
1 polymer ?
#
loop_
_entity_poly.entity_id
_entity_poly.type
_entity_poly.pdbx_seq_one_letter_code
_entity_poly.pdbx_strand_id
1 'polypeptide(L)'
;RTTRLIKWCKENKSARIRLFSDSTQDVKDAGRKKEVSGVSKKDYFQQLARQIFVNDTNHELKTYSQSHPHLFTSRINCCVQESFSLCKKYNEVNSKLGQTGAGMSYEDLVADPLKSNIIQKLVESFLW
;
A
#
# COMPACT_ATOMS: atom_id res chain seq x y z
N ARG A 1 14.09 6.70 -4.23
CA ARG A 1 12.79 7.25 -3.80
C ARG A 1 11.73 6.14 -3.66
N THR A 2 11.53 5.30 -4.66
CA THR A 2 10.66 4.11 -4.62
C THR A 2 10.93 3.17 -3.45
N THR A 3 12.20 2.81 -3.19
CA THR A 3 12.57 1.95 -2.05
C THR A 3 12.12 2.53 -0.70
N ARG A 4 12.08 3.86 -0.56
CA ARG A 4 11.63 4.54 0.65
C ARG A 4 10.11 4.51 0.78
N LEU A 5 9.40 4.68 -0.33
CA LEU A 5 7.95 4.46 -0.39
C LEU A 5 7.61 3.03 0.09
N ILE A 6 8.32 2.04 -0.43
CA ILE A 6 8.11 0.63 -0.06
C ILE A 6 8.42 0.39 1.42
N LYS A 7 9.56 0.90 1.91
CA LYS A 7 9.93 0.82 3.33
C LYS A 7 8.84 1.43 4.22
N TRP A 8 8.37 2.63 3.90
CA TRP A 8 7.32 3.30 4.64
C TRP A 8 6.01 2.50 4.63
N CYS A 9 5.62 1.92 3.50
CA CYS A 9 4.43 1.05 3.42
C CYS A 9 4.54 -0.24 4.25
N LYS A 10 5.75 -0.78 4.44
CA LYS A 10 6.00 -1.94 5.32
C LYS A 10 5.83 -1.57 6.79
N GLU A 11 6.33 -0.40 7.18
CA GLU A 11 6.26 0.13 8.54
C GLU A 11 4.86 0.63 8.91
N ASN A 12 4.07 1.09 7.93
CA ASN A 12 2.76 1.71 8.14
C ASN A 12 1.63 0.87 7.52
N LYS A 13 1.33 -0.30 8.11
CA LYS A 13 0.34 -1.27 7.58
C LYS A 13 -1.05 -0.68 7.36
N SER A 14 -1.56 0.11 8.30
CA SER A 14 -2.89 0.75 8.20
C SER A 14 -2.95 1.79 7.07
N ALA A 15 -1.90 2.60 6.94
CA ALA A 15 -1.77 3.56 5.85
C ALA A 15 -1.67 2.87 4.49
N ARG A 16 -0.88 1.78 4.38
CA ARG A 16 -0.81 0.94 3.18
C ARG A 16 -2.18 0.47 2.75
N ILE A 17 -2.95 -0.15 3.66
CA ILE A 17 -4.31 -0.62 3.33
C ILE A 17 -5.17 0.52 2.78
N ARG A 18 -5.09 1.71 3.37
CA ARG A 18 -5.90 2.88 2.94
C ARG A 18 -5.41 3.55 1.66
N LEU A 19 -4.12 3.43 1.35
CA LEU A 19 -3.53 3.93 0.10
C LEU A 19 -3.88 3.05 -1.10
N PHE A 20 -3.83 1.73 -0.90
CA PHE A 20 -3.98 0.73 -1.98
C PHE A 20 -5.37 0.09 -2.08
N SER A 21 -6.16 0.07 -1.01
CA SER A 21 -7.57 -0.35 -1.12
C SER A 21 -8.39 0.81 -1.67
N ASP A 22 -8.98 0.61 -2.84
CA ASP A 22 -9.95 1.54 -3.44
C ASP A 22 -11.39 1.22 -3.07
N SER A 23 -11.60 0.34 -2.10
CA SER A 23 -12.84 -0.39 -2.05
C SER A 23 -13.78 0.17 -0.99
N THR A 24 -14.63 1.10 -1.43
CA THR A 24 -15.97 1.25 -0.84
C THR A 24 -16.74 -0.08 -0.77
N GLN A 25 -16.30 -1.10 -1.53
CA GLN A 25 -16.86 -2.45 -1.57
C GLN A 25 -16.26 -3.39 -0.49
N ASP A 26 -14.96 -3.32 -0.18
CA ASP A 26 -14.30 -4.17 0.84
C ASP A 26 -14.82 -3.80 2.24
N VAL A 27 -15.19 -2.54 2.43
CA VAL A 27 -15.84 -2.04 3.66
C VAL A 27 -17.25 -2.59 3.81
N LYS A 28 -17.99 -2.77 2.70
CA LYS A 28 -19.33 -3.37 2.69
C LYS A 28 -19.26 -4.89 2.90
N ASP A 29 -18.38 -5.56 2.18
CA ASP A 29 -18.26 -7.03 2.19
C ASP A 29 -17.64 -7.56 3.49
N ALA A 30 -16.77 -6.78 4.15
CA ALA A 30 -16.16 -7.20 5.42
C ALA A 30 -17.03 -6.98 6.66
N GLY A 31 -18.23 -6.37 6.54
CA GLY A 31 -19.06 -5.99 7.70
C GLY A 31 -18.34 -5.10 8.73
N ARG A 32 -17.17 -4.56 8.36
CA ARG A 32 -16.31 -3.80 9.27
C ARG A 32 -16.90 -2.42 9.46
N LYS A 33 -17.21 -2.06 10.71
CA LYS A 33 -17.53 -0.67 11.07
C LYS A 33 -16.45 0.22 10.48
N LYS A 34 -16.86 1.19 9.67
CA LYS A 34 -15.98 2.18 9.05
C LYS A 34 -15.18 2.84 10.17
N GLU A 35 -13.91 2.49 10.31
CA GLU A 35 -12.99 3.28 11.12
C GLU A 35 -12.83 4.61 10.37
N VAL A 36 -13.65 5.59 10.76
CA VAL A 36 -13.50 6.97 10.32
C VAL A 36 -12.31 7.53 11.09
N SER A 37 -11.11 7.04 10.77
CA SER A 37 -9.91 7.79 11.14
C SER A 37 -10.03 9.14 10.43
N GLY A 38 -10.00 10.22 11.20
CA GLY A 38 -10.10 11.61 10.72
C GLY A 38 -8.98 12.03 9.76
N VAL A 39 -8.07 11.11 9.42
CA VAL A 39 -6.96 11.28 8.50
C VAL A 39 -7.41 10.85 7.11
N SER A 40 -7.45 11.81 6.18
CA SER A 40 -7.83 11.59 4.78
C SER A 40 -6.73 10.86 3.99
N LYS A 41 -7.08 10.28 2.83
CA LYS A 41 -6.08 9.69 1.89
C LYS A 41 -5.03 10.73 1.48
N LYS A 42 -5.42 12.01 1.38
CA LYS A 42 -4.51 13.13 1.09
C LYS A 42 -3.47 13.33 2.19
N ASP A 43 -3.84 13.16 3.45
CA ASP A 43 -2.92 13.33 4.58
C ASP A 43 -1.83 12.26 4.57
N TYR A 44 -2.19 11.02 4.20
CA TYR A 44 -1.21 9.96 4.00
C TYR A 44 -0.24 10.30 2.86
N PHE A 45 -0.73 10.82 1.73
CA PHE A 45 0.16 11.25 0.65
C PHE A 45 1.11 12.38 1.04
N GLN A 46 0.66 13.32 1.88
CA GLN A 46 1.52 14.38 2.40
C GLN A 46 2.60 13.83 3.34
N GLN A 47 2.27 12.89 4.23
CA GLN A 47 3.25 12.21 5.08
C GLN A 47 4.27 11.45 4.23
N LEU A 48 3.78 10.75 3.20
CA LEU A 48 4.59 10.02 2.24
C LEU A 48 5.58 10.95 1.53
N ALA A 49 5.13 12.14 1.12
CA ALA A 49 5.99 13.15 0.50
C ALA A 49 7.17 13.49 1.41
N ARG A 50 6.89 13.85 2.66
CA ARG A 50 7.92 14.18 3.64
C ARG A 50 8.91 13.03 3.80
N GLN A 51 8.44 11.80 3.91
CA GLN A 51 9.28 10.62 4.15
C GLN A 51 10.11 10.19 2.95
N ILE A 52 9.58 10.31 1.73
CA ILE A 52 10.33 9.96 0.51
C ILE A 52 11.54 10.89 0.32
N PHE A 53 11.34 12.18 0.61
CA PHE A 53 12.30 13.24 0.33
C PHE A 53 13.16 13.67 1.54
N VAL A 54 12.91 13.18 2.76
CA VAL A 54 13.68 13.56 3.97
C VAL A 54 15.19 13.32 3.84
N ASN A 55 15.56 12.27 3.10
CA ASN A 55 16.96 11.88 2.85
C ASN A 55 17.35 12.09 1.38
N ASP A 56 16.67 12.98 0.66
CA ASP A 56 17.02 13.29 -0.72
C ASP A 56 18.37 14.01 -0.81
N THR A 57 19.13 13.74 -1.87
CA THR A 57 20.41 14.43 -2.13
C THR A 57 20.18 15.87 -2.56
N ASN A 58 19.01 16.18 -3.13
CA ASN A 58 18.63 17.54 -3.47
C ASN A 58 18.04 18.24 -2.23
N HIS A 59 18.80 19.21 -1.70
CA HIS A 59 18.44 19.98 -0.51
C HIS A 59 17.18 20.85 -0.70
N GLU A 60 16.98 21.41 -1.89
CA GLU A 60 15.79 22.20 -2.21
C GLU A 60 14.56 21.31 -2.18
N LEU A 61 14.59 20.17 -2.86
CA LEU A 61 13.48 19.21 -2.86
C LEU A 61 13.17 18.68 -1.46
N LYS A 62 14.21 18.41 -0.65
CA LYS A 62 14.04 18.07 0.75
C LYS A 62 13.27 19.17 1.49
N THR A 63 13.75 20.41 1.42
CA THR A 63 13.13 21.56 2.12
C THR A 63 11.69 21.82 1.64
N TYR A 64 11.47 21.74 0.33
CA TYR A 64 10.17 21.95 -0.30
C TYR A 64 9.17 20.86 0.08
N SER A 65 9.62 19.60 0.15
CA SER A 65 8.76 18.49 0.57
C SER A 65 8.31 18.58 2.04
N GLN A 66 9.13 19.19 2.91
CA GLN A 66 8.77 19.38 4.32
C GLN A 66 7.78 20.53 4.51
N SER A 67 8.04 21.66 3.85
CA SER A 67 7.23 22.88 3.94
C SER A 67 5.91 22.79 3.15
N HIS A 68 5.94 22.20 1.96
CA HIS A 68 4.81 22.15 1.03
C HIS A 68 4.50 20.71 0.54
N PRO A 69 4.28 19.74 1.44
CA PRO A 69 4.05 18.34 1.06
C PRO A 69 2.82 18.13 0.18
N HIS A 70 1.82 19.02 0.30
CA HIS A 70 0.58 18.96 -0.48
C HIS A 70 0.82 19.08 -1.99
N LEU A 71 1.87 19.78 -2.43
CA LEU A 71 2.22 19.93 -3.85
C LEU A 71 2.68 18.62 -4.49
N PHE A 72 3.18 17.67 -3.69
CA PHE A 72 3.65 16.37 -4.16
C PHE A 72 2.55 15.32 -4.19
N THR A 73 1.37 15.60 -3.59
CA THR A 73 0.29 14.61 -3.44
C THR A 73 -0.18 14.05 -4.78
N SER A 74 -0.34 14.89 -5.80
CA SER A 74 -0.74 14.45 -7.14
C SER A 74 0.29 13.52 -7.77
N ARG A 75 1.58 13.91 -7.75
CA ARG A 75 2.67 13.10 -8.29
C ARG A 75 2.83 11.77 -7.55
N ILE A 76 2.72 11.80 -6.23
CA ILE A 76 2.79 10.60 -5.40
C ILE A 76 1.59 9.69 -5.68
N ASN A 77 0.38 10.26 -5.81
CA ASN A 77 -0.80 9.50 -6.16
C ASN A 77 -0.64 8.83 -7.53
N CYS A 78 -0.19 9.57 -8.56
CA CYS A 78 0.17 8.99 -9.85
C CYS A 78 1.24 7.91 -9.72
N CYS A 79 2.25 8.07 -8.87
CA CYS A 79 3.21 6.99 -8.64
C CYS A 79 2.54 5.76 -8.02
N VAL A 80 1.70 5.93 -6.99
CA VAL A 80 1.02 4.83 -6.30
C VAL A 80 -0.03 4.13 -7.19
N GLN A 81 -0.68 4.88 -8.08
CA GLN A 81 -1.80 4.42 -8.90
C GLN A 81 -1.43 4.07 -10.35
N GLU A 82 -0.58 4.88 -11.01
CA GLU A 82 -0.32 4.83 -12.45
C GLU A 82 1.11 4.36 -12.81
N SER A 83 2.15 4.95 -12.23
CA SER A 83 3.55 4.62 -12.58
C SER A 83 4.04 3.34 -11.92
N PHE A 84 3.50 3.02 -10.75
CA PHE A 84 3.64 1.72 -10.15
C PHE A 84 2.31 1.02 -10.28
N SER A 85 2.26 -0.05 -11.07
CA SER A 85 1.23 -1.08 -10.98
C SER A 85 1.15 -1.73 -9.59
N LEU A 86 1.67 -1.12 -8.52
CA LEU A 86 1.61 -1.60 -7.14
C LEU A 86 0.18 -1.71 -6.66
N CYS A 87 -0.70 -0.73 -6.94
CA CYS A 87 -2.11 -0.84 -6.58
C CYS A 87 -2.79 -1.99 -7.34
N LYS A 88 -2.57 -2.05 -8.66
CA LYS A 88 -3.10 -3.13 -9.51
C LYS A 88 -2.59 -4.51 -9.09
N LYS A 89 -1.27 -4.68 -8.92
CA LYS A 89 -0.63 -5.90 -8.44
C LYS A 89 -1.16 -6.25 -7.06
N TYR A 90 -1.22 -5.30 -6.13
CA TYR A 90 -1.72 -5.53 -4.77
C TYR A 90 -3.14 -6.07 -4.79
N ASN A 91 -4.01 -5.47 -5.61
CA ASN A 91 -5.38 -5.93 -5.79
C ASN A 91 -5.45 -7.29 -6.53
N GLU A 92 -4.60 -7.54 -7.51
CA GLU A 92 -4.49 -8.84 -8.19
C GLU A 92 -4.05 -9.96 -7.22
N VAL A 93 -3.08 -9.69 -6.36
CA VAL A 93 -2.63 -10.65 -5.33
C VAL A 93 -3.72 -10.87 -4.30
N ASN A 94 -4.37 -9.80 -3.80
CA ASN A 94 -5.48 -9.94 -2.85
C ASN A 94 -6.66 -10.70 -3.46
N SER A 95 -6.96 -10.48 -4.75
CA SER A 95 -8.00 -11.23 -5.46
C SER A 95 -7.66 -12.71 -5.57
N LYS A 96 -6.43 -13.06 -5.96
CA LYS A 96 -5.94 -14.45 -5.99
C LYS A 96 -5.96 -15.10 -4.61
N LEU A 97 -5.58 -14.38 -3.56
CA LEU A 97 -5.69 -14.87 -2.18
C LEU A 97 -7.16 -15.05 -1.75
N GLY A 98 -8.06 -14.13 -2.12
CA GLY A 98 -9.49 -14.25 -1.84
C GLY A 98 -10.11 -15.51 -2.47
N GLN A 99 -9.61 -15.97 -3.62
CA GLN A 99 -10.04 -17.22 -4.25
C GLN A 99 -9.61 -18.48 -3.48
N THR A 100 -8.60 -18.40 -2.62
CA THR A 100 -8.14 -19.56 -1.81
C THR A 100 -9.07 -19.90 -0.64
N GLY A 101 -10.11 -19.09 -0.44
CA GLY A 101 -11.19 -19.27 0.55
C GLY A 101 -11.20 -18.14 1.59
N ALA A 102 -12.38 -17.56 1.83
CA ALA A 102 -12.55 -16.51 2.83
C ALA A 102 -12.32 -17.06 4.25
N GLY A 103 -11.55 -16.33 5.08
CA GLY A 103 -11.39 -16.62 6.50
C GLY A 103 -10.20 -17.49 6.90
N MET A 104 -9.38 -17.94 5.95
CA MET A 104 -8.13 -18.64 6.28
C MET A 104 -7.05 -17.65 6.74
N SER A 105 -6.39 -17.99 7.85
CA SER A 105 -5.22 -17.24 8.33
C SER A 105 -4.02 -17.49 7.40
N TYR A 106 -2.98 -16.65 7.54
CA TYR A 106 -1.75 -16.86 6.78
C TYR A 106 -1.12 -18.22 7.12
N GLU A 107 -1.19 -18.59 8.41
CA GLU A 107 -0.71 -19.84 8.95
C GLU A 107 -1.42 -21.04 8.32
N ASP A 108 -2.75 -20.98 8.18
CA ASP A 108 -3.56 -22.04 7.55
C ASP A 108 -3.23 -22.19 6.06
N LEU A 109 -2.95 -21.08 5.37
CA LEU A 109 -2.59 -21.11 3.95
C LEU A 109 -1.18 -21.65 3.70
N VAL A 110 -0.24 -21.44 4.64
CA VAL A 110 1.11 -22.00 4.56
C VAL A 110 1.13 -23.48 4.94
N ALA A 111 0.27 -23.90 5.86
CA ALA A 111 0.13 -25.29 6.30
C ALA A 111 -0.44 -26.21 5.20
N ASP A 112 -1.25 -25.67 4.27
CA ASP A 112 -1.75 -26.40 3.11
C ASP A 112 -0.69 -26.46 1.99
N PRO A 113 -0.13 -27.64 1.66
CA PRO A 113 0.92 -27.78 0.64
C PRO A 113 0.48 -27.32 -0.76
N LEU A 114 -0.82 -27.38 -1.09
CA LEU A 114 -1.35 -26.93 -2.37
C LEU A 114 -1.40 -25.40 -2.46
N LYS A 115 -1.61 -24.72 -1.32
CA LYS A 115 -1.72 -23.25 -1.24
C LYS A 115 -0.40 -22.57 -0.90
N SER A 116 0.50 -23.27 -0.21
CA SER A 116 1.87 -22.81 0.08
C SER A 116 2.63 -22.47 -1.20
N ASN A 117 2.49 -23.29 -2.25
CA ASN A 117 3.05 -22.99 -3.59
C ASN A 117 2.48 -21.72 -4.22
N ILE A 118 1.20 -21.40 -3.97
CA ILE A 118 0.56 -20.17 -4.47
C ILE A 118 1.08 -18.97 -3.70
N ILE A 119 1.21 -19.06 -2.37
CA ILE A 119 1.82 -18.00 -1.54
C ILE A 119 3.24 -17.74 -1.99
N GLN A 120 4.05 -18.79 -2.14
CA GLN A 120 5.44 -18.64 -2.54
C GLN A 120 5.56 -17.96 -3.91
N LYS A 121 4.79 -18.41 -4.92
CA LYS A 121 4.72 -17.75 -6.23
C LYS A 121 4.22 -16.30 -6.15
N LEU A 122 3.27 -16.01 -5.27
CA LEU A 122 2.78 -14.64 -5.06
C LEU A 122 3.86 -13.77 -4.40
N VAL A 123 4.59 -14.28 -3.41
CA VAL A 123 5.71 -13.56 -2.77
C VAL A 123 6.85 -13.33 -3.76
N GLU A 124 7.18 -14.33 -4.59
CA GLU A 124 8.22 -14.24 -5.62
C GLU A 124 7.83 -13.29 -6.77
N SER A 125 6.56 -13.29 -7.19
CA SER A 125 6.06 -12.38 -8.23
C SER A 125 5.79 -10.97 -7.71
N PHE A 126 5.55 -10.83 -6.42
CA PHE A 126 5.42 -9.55 -5.73
C PHE A 126 6.78 -9.08 -5.21
N LEU A 127 7.69 -8.83 -6.15
CA LEU A 127 8.94 -8.12 -5.88
C LEU A 127 8.59 -6.70 -5.42
N TRP A 128 8.59 -6.51 -4.10
CA TRP A 128 8.70 -5.21 -3.46
C TRP A 128 10.13 -4.69 -3.66
#